data_AF-A0A2S5LQ67-F1
#
_entry.id   AF-A0A2S5LQ67-F1
#
_cell.length_a   1.000
_cell.length_b   1.000
_cell.length_c   1.000
_cell.angle_alpha   90.00
_cell.angle_beta   90.00
_cell.angle_gamma   90.00
#
_symmetry.space_group_name_H-M   'P 1'
#
loop_
_entity.id
_entity.type
_entity.pdbx_description
1 polymer ?
#
loop_
_entity_poly.entity_id
_entity_poly.type
_entity_poly.pdbx_seq_one_letter_code
_entity_poly.pdbx_strand_id
1 'polypeptide(L)'
;MTGLPSALFAARLAWRQLIYDKPKLLAATLGVLFACVLVFMQLGFRDSLYTSASSAPLKMQGQLFLLHKQTEALWRPVSFERSILMRALGLPAVRRVVPLYMSLGQFKNMDTHIQRTLMIYGYDPTAELIHIDDFATLRSELQRQDTALFDVTSRPEFGPIKELIASGRDITEINGRKVKLVGTFNMGTTFAADG
;
A
#
# COMPACT_ATOMS: atom_id res chain seq x y z
N MET A 1 -12.04 -44.27 49.07
CA MET A 1 -11.77 -42.82 49.21
C MET A 1 -10.76 -42.43 48.15
N THR A 2 -11.23 -41.92 47.02
CA THR A 2 -10.40 -41.54 45.87
C THR A 2 -9.64 -40.26 46.19
N GLY A 3 -8.33 -40.37 46.37
CA GLY A 3 -7.45 -39.22 46.53
C GLY A 3 -7.58 -38.31 45.31
N LEU A 4 -7.77 -37.00 45.53
CA LEU A 4 -7.66 -36.03 44.43
C LEU A 4 -6.32 -36.26 43.72
N PRO A 5 -6.29 -36.35 42.38
CA PRO A 5 -5.05 -36.55 41.64
C PRO A 5 -4.05 -35.49 42.06
N SER A 6 -2.82 -35.90 42.38
CA SER A 6 -1.75 -35.07 42.94
C SER A 6 -1.54 -33.74 42.20
N ALA A 7 -1.78 -33.73 40.89
CA ALA A 7 -1.78 -32.53 40.04
C ALA A 7 -2.82 -31.47 40.47
N LEU A 8 -4.03 -31.87 40.87
CA LEU A 8 -5.06 -30.94 41.35
C LEU A 8 -4.72 -30.35 42.72
N PHE A 9 -4.08 -31.14 43.58
CA PHE A 9 -3.58 -30.65 44.87
C PHE A 9 -2.44 -29.63 44.66
N ALA A 10 -1.48 -29.94 43.79
CA ALA A 10 -0.39 -29.03 43.44
C ALA A 10 -0.88 -27.74 42.79
N ALA A 11 -1.83 -27.82 41.85
CA ALA A 11 -2.43 -26.65 41.20
C ALA A 11 -3.20 -25.76 42.20
N ARG A 12 -3.96 -26.37 43.12
CA ARG A 12 -4.66 -25.64 44.20
C ARG A 12 -3.68 -24.94 45.14
N LEU A 13 -2.57 -25.58 45.49
CA LEU A 13 -1.54 -24.99 46.32
C LEU A 13 -0.86 -23.82 45.59
N ALA A 14 -0.46 -24.01 44.33
CA ALA A 14 0.15 -22.97 43.51
C ALA A 14 -0.78 -21.77 43.32
N TRP A 15 -2.07 -21.98 43.08
CA TRP A 15 -3.07 -20.92 42.97
C TRP A 15 -3.21 -20.09 44.25
N ARG A 16 -3.21 -20.75 45.42
CA ARG A 16 -3.25 -20.07 46.72
C ARG A 16 -1.97 -19.27 46.99
N GLN A 17 -0.81 -19.79 46.60
CA GLN A 17 0.46 -19.08 46.68
C GLN A 17 0.48 -17.84 45.77
N LEU A 18 -0.11 -17.95 44.58
CA LEU A 18 -0.18 -16.87 43.61
C LEU A 18 -1.05 -15.69 44.12
N ILE A 19 -2.20 -15.97 44.73
CA ILE A 19 -3.15 -14.93 45.21
C ILE A 19 -2.75 -14.31 46.56
N TYR A 20 -1.84 -14.96 47.31
CA TYR A 20 -1.44 -14.50 48.64
C TYR A 20 -0.88 -13.07 48.63
N ASP A 21 -0.02 -12.76 47.66
CA ASP A 21 0.58 -11.43 47.47
C ASP A 21 0.00 -10.74 46.22
N LYS A 22 -1.18 -10.14 46.40
CA LYS A 22 -1.92 -9.49 45.31
C LYS A 22 -1.12 -8.39 44.58
N PRO A 23 -0.38 -7.50 45.27
CA PRO A 23 0.47 -6.50 44.61
C PRO A 23 1.54 -7.14 43.73
N LYS A 24 2.24 -8.17 44.24
CA LYS A 24 3.30 -8.85 43.47
C LYS A 24 2.74 -9.61 42.28
N LEU A 25 1.59 -10.28 42.44
CA LEU A 25 0.90 -10.93 41.34
C LEU A 25 0.46 -9.93 40.27
N LEU A 26 -0.10 -8.79 40.67
CA LEU A 26 -0.51 -7.74 39.75
C LEU A 26 0.69 -7.21 38.96
N ALA A 27 1.78 -6.87 39.64
CA ALA A 27 3.00 -6.38 39.00
C ALA A 27 3.59 -7.40 38.00
N ALA A 28 3.66 -8.68 38.38
CA ALA A 28 4.14 -9.74 37.50
C ALA A 28 3.24 -9.94 36.28
N THR A 29 1.91 -9.92 36.48
CA THR A 29 0.93 -10.09 35.39
C THR A 29 0.98 -8.91 34.42
N LEU A 30 1.07 -7.68 34.93
CA LEU A 30 1.22 -6.47 34.11
C LEU A 30 2.52 -6.49 33.31
N GLY A 31 3.63 -6.96 33.90
CA GLY A 31 4.90 -7.10 33.20
C GLY A 31 4.82 -8.07 32.02
N VAL A 32 4.23 -9.26 32.23
CA VAL A 32 4.02 -10.24 31.15
C VAL A 32 3.04 -9.71 30.09
N LEU A 33 1.94 -9.09 30.52
CA LEU A 33 0.95 -8.51 29.61
C LEU A 33 1.56 -7.40 28.75
N PHE A 34 2.35 -6.51 29.35
CA PHE A 34 3.05 -5.46 28.63
C PHE A 34 4.04 -6.02 27.60
N ALA A 35 4.82 -7.04 27.97
CA ALA A 35 5.71 -7.71 27.04
C ALA A 35 4.94 -8.34 25.85
N CYS A 36 3.82 -9.04 26.12
CA CYS A 36 2.97 -9.59 25.07
C CYS A 36 2.41 -8.50 24.14
N VAL A 37 1.95 -7.37 24.69
CA VAL A 37 1.45 -6.23 23.90
C VAL A 37 2.55 -5.69 22.99
N LEU A 38 3.78 -5.49 23.50
CA LEU A 38 4.90 -5.02 22.69
C LEU A 38 5.24 -5.99 21.55
N VAL A 39 5.28 -7.30 21.84
CA VAL A 39 5.55 -8.32 20.83
C VAL A 39 4.45 -8.33 19.76
N PHE A 40 3.17 -8.30 20.16
CA PHE A 40 2.07 -8.29 19.19
C PHE A 40 2.02 -6.99 18.38
N MET A 41 2.33 -5.84 18.98
CA MET A 41 2.43 -4.57 18.27
C MET A 41 3.53 -4.62 17.20
N GLN A 42 4.72 -5.14 17.56
CA GLN A 42 5.82 -5.31 16.61
C GLN A 42 5.46 -6.27 15.46
N LEU A 43 4.82 -7.41 15.77
CA LEU A 43 4.36 -8.36 14.74
C LEU A 43 3.28 -7.74 13.85
N GLY A 44 2.30 -7.03 14.42
CA GLY A 44 1.22 -6.39 13.67
C GLY A 44 1.74 -5.30 12.73
N PHE A 45 2.71 -4.49 13.18
CA PHE A 45 3.38 -3.52 12.31
C PHE A 45 4.16 -4.19 11.19
N ARG A 46 4.91 -5.25 11.50
CA ARG A 46 5.65 -6.02 10.49
C ARG A 46 4.72 -6.58 9.41
N ASP A 47 3.61 -7.18 9.81
CA ASP A 47 2.64 -7.78 8.90
C ASP A 47 1.95 -6.73 8.02
N SER A 48 1.58 -5.60 8.61
CA SER A 48 0.97 -4.47 7.90
C SER A 48 1.94 -3.83 6.89
N LEU A 49 3.23 -3.75 7.23
CA LEU A 49 4.29 -3.28 6.33
C LEU A 49 4.49 -4.23 5.15
N TYR A 50 4.55 -5.54 5.39
CA TYR A 50 4.71 -6.52 4.30
C TYR A 50 3.51 -6.53 3.36
N THR A 51 2.30 -6.56 3.92
CA THR A 51 1.06 -6.54 3.14
C THR A 51 0.99 -5.29 2.27
N SER A 52 1.38 -4.13 2.82
CA SER A 52 1.40 -2.87 2.09
C SER A 52 2.51 -2.77 1.05
N ALA A 53 3.66 -3.42 1.28
CA ALA A 53 4.73 -3.48 0.28
C ALA A 53 4.34 -4.35 -0.92
N SER A 54 3.56 -5.42 -0.71
CA SER A 54 3.13 -6.33 -1.78
C SER A 54 1.82 -5.92 -2.48
N SER A 55 1.02 -5.03 -1.89
CA SER A 55 -0.33 -4.75 -2.38
C SER A 55 -0.36 -4.13 -3.78
N ALA A 56 0.58 -3.23 -4.10
CA ALA A 56 0.63 -2.58 -5.41
C ALA A 56 0.95 -3.58 -6.55
N PRO A 57 2.04 -4.38 -6.50
CA PRO A 57 2.28 -5.40 -7.52
C PRO A 57 1.17 -6.46 -7.63
N LEU A 58 0.56 -6.86 -6.51
CA LEU A 58 -0.52 -7.86 -6.50
C LEU A 58 -1.81 -7.38 -7.18
N LYS A 59 -2.04 -6.07 -7.23
CA LYS A 59 -3.20 -5.47 -7.91
C LYS A 59 -2.93 -5.13 -9.38
N MET A 60 -1.68 -5.26 -9.83
CA MET A 60 -1.30 -5.06 -11.23
C MET A 60 -1.43 -6.37 -12.03
N GLN A 61 -1.84 -6.27 -13.28
CA GLN A 61 -1.96 -7.40 -14.21
C GLN A 61 -0.59 -7.79 -14.80
N GLY A 62 0.30 -8.31 -13.94
CA GLY A 62 1.64 -8.76 -14.31
C GLY A 62 1.95 -10.17 -13.79
N GLN A 63 2.57 -11.00 -14.64
CA GLN A 63 3.05 -12.33 -14.24
C GLN A 63 4.50 -12.30 -13.74
N LEU A 64 5.31 -11.40 -14.31
CA LEU A 64 6.71 -11.23 -13.98
C LEU A 64 7.03 -9.74 -13.93
N PHE A 65 7.69 -9.32 -12.87
CA PHE A 65 8.17 -7.95 -12.69
C PHE A 65 9.70 -7.94 -12.76
N LEU A 66 10.25 -7.07 -13.61
CA LEU A 66 11.68 -6.85 -13.73
C LEU A 66 12.05 -5.55 -13.01
N LEU A 67 12.95 -5.65 -12.04
CA LEU A 67 13.44 -4.53 -11.24
C LEU A 67 14.95 -4.44 -11.35
N HIS A 68 15.48 -3.23 -11.31
CA HIS A 68 16.92 -3.05 -11.20
C HIS A 68 17.40 -3.55 -9.83
N LYS A 69 18.57 -4.19 -9.77
CA LYS A 69 19.14 -4.79 -8.54
C LYS A 69 19.38 -3.80 -7.40
N GLN A 70 19.49 -2.52 -7.70
CA GLN A 70 19.67 -1.44 -6.72
C GLN A 70 18.34 -0.84 -6.25
N THR A 71 17.20 -1.33 -6.73
CA THR A 71 15.90 -0.92 -6.22
C THR A 71 15.68 -1.53 -4.85
N GLU A 72 15.88 -0.74 -3.81
CA GLU A 72 15.69 -1.16 -2.41
C GLU A 72 14.22 -1.08 -1.98
N ALA A 73 13.45 -0.16 -2.57
CA ALA A 73 12.05 0.05 -2.24
C ALA A 73 11.23 0.44 -3.48
N LEU A 74 9.98 -0.03 -3.54
CA LEU A 74 9.10 0.21 -4.69
C LEU A 74 8.78 1.70 -4.89
N TRP A 75 8.81 2.51 -3.84
CA TRP A 75 8.55 3.95 -3.95
C TRP A 75 9.76 4.77 -4.44
N ARG A 76 10.93 4.13 -4.57
CA ARG A 76 12.15 4.72 -5.11
C ARG A 76 12.81 3.72 -6.07
N PRO A 77 12.17 3.42 -7.22
CA PRO A 77 12.76 2.52 -8.19
C PRO A 77 13.97 3.15 -8.87
N VAL A 78 14.99 2.33 -9.14
CA VAL A 78 16.11 2.74 -9.99
C VAL A 78 15.75 2.44 -11.45
N SER A 79 15.82 3.45 -12.30
CA SER A 79 15.56 3.32 -13.74
C SER A 79 16.61 2.44 -14.41
N PHE A 80 16.20 1.73 -15.45
CA PHE A 80 17.08 0.91 -16.27
C PHE A 80 16.70 1.03 -17.75
N GLU A 81 17.61 0.64 -18.63
CA GLU A 81 17.46 0.77 -20.07
C GLU A 81 16.26 -0.01 -20.62
N ARG A 82 15.44 0.65 -21.45
CA ARG A 82 14.26 0.02 -22.09
C ARG A 82 14.64 -1.17 -22.98
N SER A 83 15.88 -1.19 -23.50
CA SER A 83 16.42 -2.31 -24.29
C SER A 83 16.41 -3.64 -23.52
N ILE A 84 16.48 -3.62 -22.19
CA ILE A 84 16.40 -4.82 -21.35
C ILE A 84 15.01 -5.46 -21.46
N LEU A 85 13.94 -4.67 -21.46
CA LEU A 85 12.57 -5.16 -21.68
C LEU A 85 12.41 -5.74 -23.09
N MET A 86 12.99 -5.08 -24.10
CA MET A 86 12.93 -5.57 -25.48
C MET A 86 13.69 -6.89 -25.66
N ARG A 87 14.79 -7.09 -24.93
CA ARG A 87 15.50 -8.39 -24.89
C ARG A 87 14.63 -9.48 -24.28
N ALA A 88 13.89 -9.19 -23.21
CA ALA A 88 12.95 -10.14 -22.63
C ALA A 88 11.82 -10.49 -23.61
N LEU A 89 11.31 -9.51 -24.37
CA LEU A 89 10.30 -9.72 -25.42
C LEU A 89 10.79 -10.63 -26.55
N GLY A 90 12.11 -10.70 -26.78
CA GLY A 90 12.71 -11.61 -27.77
C GLY A 90 12.62 -13.10 -27.41
N LEU A 91 12.26 -13.44 -26.17
CA LEU A 91 12.08 -14.84 -25.77
C LEU A 91 10.72 -15.37 -26.26
N PRO A 92 10.66 -16.55 -26.90
CA PRO A 92 9.40 -17.11 -27.41
C PRO A 92 8.30 -17.30 -26.35
N ALA A 93 8.69 -17.45 -25.08
CA ALA A 93 7.76 -17.59 -23.96
C ALA A 93 7.12 -16.27 -23.51
N VAL A 94 7.64 -15.11 -23.94
CA VAL A 94 7.20 -13.79 -23.50
C VAL A 94 6.25 -13.19 -24.54
N ARG A 95 4.96 -13.15 -24.23
CA ARG A 95 3.92 -12.61 -25.13
C ARG A 95 3.94 -11.09 -25.24
N ARG A 96 4.20 -10.39 -24.13
CA ARG A 96 4.09 -8.92 -24.03
C ARG A 96 4.99 -8.41 -22.91
N VAL A 97 5.56 -7.23 -23.12
CA VAL A 97 6.27 -6.45 -22.09
C VAL A 97 5.67 -5.06 -21.99
N VAL A 98 5.57 -4.52 -20.78
CA VAL A 98 4.97 -3.20 -20.51
C VAL A 98 5.94 -2.42 -19.63
N PRO A 99 6.47 -1.27 -20.08
CA PRO A 99 7.26 -0.42 -19.22
C PRO A 99 6.35 0.25 -18.18
N LEU A 100 6.72 0.14 -16.90
CA LEU A 100 6.08 0.81 -15.79
C LEU A 100 7.05 1.83 -15.20
N TYR A 101 6.63 3.09 -15.18
CA TYR A 101 7.34 4.19 -14.54
C TYR A 101 6.68 4.46 -13.20
N MET A 102 7.47 4.57 -12.13
CA MET A 102 6.98 4.91 -10.81
C MET A 102 7.85 6.01 -10.21
N SER A 103 7.22 7.02 -9.61
CA SER A 103 7.91 8.09 -8.92
C SER A 103 7.00 8.72 -7.88
N LEU A 104 7.60 9.24 -6.81
CA LEU A 104 6.89 10.18 -5.97
C LEU A 104 6.74 11.54 -6.67
N GLY A 105 5.64 12.23 -6.44
CA GLY A 105 5.43 13.59 -6.92
C GLY A 105 4.55 14.43 -6.00
N GLN A 106 4.67 15.74 -6.11
CA GLN A 106 3.91 16.71 -5.33
C GLN A 106 2.60 17.02 -6.04
N PHE A 107 1.49 16.56 -5.46
CA PHE A 107 0.14 16.90 -5.88
C PHE A 107 -0.35 18.12 -5.12
N LYS A 108 -0.89 19.10 -5.84
CA LYS A 108 -1.48 20.30 -5.26
C LYS A 108 -2.97 20.09 -5.03
N ASN A 109 -3.44 20.17 -3.79
CA ASN A 109 -4.86 20.11 -3.50
C ASN A 109 -5.60 21.29 -4.19
N MET A 110 -6.73 21.02 -4.86
CA MET A 110 -7.43 22.02 -5.66
C MET A 110 -8.16 23.06 -4.82
N ASP A 111 -8.60 22.71 -3.60
CA ASP A 111 -9.31 23.61 -2.69
C ASP A 111 -8.34 24.35 -1.75
N THR A 112 -7.40 23.62 -1.15
CA THR A 112 -6.50 24.19 -0.12
C THR A 112 -5.16 24.67 -0.67
N HIS A 113 -4.81 24.30 -1.91
CA HIS A 113 -3.50 24.55 -2.53
C HIS A 113 -2.29 23.97 -1.78
N ILE A 114 -2.50 23.19 -0.73
CA ILE A 114 -1.45 22.48 -0.01
C ILE A 114 -0.91 21.37 -0.91
N GLN A 115 0.41 21.29 -1.01
CA GLN A 115 1.09 20.23 -1.73
C GLN A 115 1.29 19.01 -0.83
N ARG A 116 1.00 17.82 -1.37
CA ARG A 116 1.25 16.54 -0.71
C ARG A 116 1.90 15.58 -1.67
N THR A 117 2.77 14.74 -1.13
CA THR A 117 3.45 13.71 -1.92
C THR A 117 2.53 12.53 -2.15
N LEU A 118 2.43 12.07 -3.40
CA LEU A 118 1.72 10.86 -3.79
C LEU A 118 2.56 9.99 -4.71
N MET A 119 2.11 8.76 -4.96
CA MET A 119 2.75 7.86 -5.92
C MET A 119 2.18 8.07 -7.32
N ILE A 120 3.06 8.29 -8.30
CA ILE A 120 2.70 8.42 -9.70
C ILE A 120 3.07 7.11 -10.40
N TYR A 121 2.09 6.51 -11.06
CA TYR A 121 2.28 5.37 -11.96
C TYR A 121 2.09 5.83 -13.41
N GLY A 122 3.12 5.67 -14.22
CA GLY A 122 3.07 5.92 -15.66
C GLY A 122 3.22 4.62 -16.43
N TYR A 123 2.28 4.32 -17.33
CA TYR A 123 2.36 3.17 -18.23
C TYR A 123 1.56 3.46 -19.50
N ASP A 124 1.72 2.63 -20.53
CA ASP A 124 0.92 2.72 -21.75
C ASP A 124 -0.54 2.34 -21.45
N PRO A 125 -1.53 3.25 -21.62
CA PRO A 125 -2.94 2.94 -21.34
C PRO A 125 -3.47 1.76 -22.16
N THR A 126 -2.86 1.42 -23.30
CA THR A 126 -3.29 0.26 -24.08
C THR A 126 -2.93 -1.09 -23.45
N ALA A 127 -2.04 -1.09 -22.44
CA ALA A 127 -1.57 -2.29 -21.79
C ALA A 127 -2.52 -2.87 -20.73
N GLU A 128 -3.48 -2.09 -20.23
CA GLU A 128 -4.44 -2.51 -19.19
C GLU A 128 -3.75 -3.08 -17.93
N LEU A 129 -2.67 -2.44 -17.49
CA LEU A 129 -1.87 -2.93 -16.37
C LEU A 129 -2.61 -2.85 -15.02
N ILE A 130 -3.46 -1.85 -14.84
CA ILE A 130 -4.27 -1.64 -13.63
C ILE A 130 -5.73 -1.82 -14.00
N HIS A 131 -6.49 -2.52 -13.16
CA HIS A 131 -7.93 -2.63 -13.36
C HIS A 131 -8.61 -1.29 -13.07
N ILE A 132 -9.35 -0.78 -14.05
CA ILE A 132 -10.05 0.49 -13.98
C ILE A 132 -11.49 0.23 -14.43
N ASP A 133 -12.46 0.60 -13.60
CA ASP A 133 -13.87 0.56 -13.96
C ASP A 133 -14.15 1.55 -15.09
N ASP A 134 -15.02 1.21 -16.05
CA ASP A 134 -15.34 2.03 -17.23
C ASP A 134 -14.13 2.40 -18.11
N PHE A 135 -13.14 1.51 -18.20
CA PHE A 135 -11.87 1.77 -18.88
C PHE A 135 -11.98 2.20 -20.34
N ALA A 136 -12.98 1.71 -21.09
CA ALA A 136 -13.10 1.99 -22.52
C ALA A 136 -13.19 3.50 -22.84
N THR A 137 -13.97 4.24 -22.05
CA THR A 137 -14.15 5.70 -22.22
C THR A 137 -12.94 6.48 -21.69
N LEU A 138 -12.38 6.04 -20.56
CA LEU A 138 -11.21 6.70 -19.94
C LEU A 138 -9.93 6.51 -20.74
N ARG A 139 -9.79 5.39 -21.46
CA ARG A 139 -8.60 5.04 -22.23
C ARG A 139 -8.27 6.07 -23.31
N SER A 140 -9.26 6.57 -24.06
CA SER A 140 -9.01 7.58 -25.11
C SER A 140 -8.57 8.91 -24.53
N GLU A 141 -9.08 9.30 -23.36
CA GLU A 141 -8.67 10.52 -22.66
C GLU A 141 -7.26 10.38 -22.05
N LEU A 142 -6.90 9.20 -21.53
CA LEU A 142 -5.56 8.92 -21.01
C LEU A 142 -4.45 8.89 -22.06
N GLN A 143 -4.80 8.78 -23.34
CA GLN A 143 -3.82 8.92 -24.44
C GLN A 143 -3.43 10.38 -24.68
N ARG A 144 -4.20 11.34 -24.17
CA ARG A 144 -3.89 12.76 -24.27
C ARG A 144 -2.75 13.10 -23.30
N GLN A 145 -1.96 14.10 -23.67
CA GLN A 145 -0.95 14.62 -22.75
C GLN A 145 -1.62 15.30 -21.57
N ASP A 146 -0.94 15.27 -20.42
CA ASP A 146 -1.38 15.95 -19.20
C ASP A 146 -2.74 15.50 -18.69
N THR A 147 -3.08 14.23 -18.91
CA THR A 147 -4.23 13.57 -18.29
C THR A 147 -3.78 12.49 -17.32
N ALA A 148 -4.55 12.32 -16.25
CA ALA A 148 -4.31 11.30 -15.24
C ALA A 148 -5.63 10.80 -14.64
N LEU A 149 -5.58 9.64 -13.99
CA LEU A 149 -6.61 9.18 -13.06
C LEU A 149 -6.14 9.37 -11.63
N PHE A 150 -7.08 9.49 -10.71
CA PHE A 150 -6.80 9.62 -9.29
C PHE A 150 -7.36 8.43 -8.50
N ASP A 151 -6.63 7.94 -7.50
CA ASP A 151 -7.12 6.84 -6.67
C ASP A 151 -8.17 7.36 -5.68
N VAL A 152 -9.39 6.83 -5.74
CA VAL A 152 -10.49 7.24 -4.85
C VAL A 152 -10.25 6.87 -3.39
N THR A 153 -9.34 5.92 -3.14
CA THR A 153 -8.99 5.45 -1.81
C THR A 153 -7.85 6.25 -1.17
N SER A 154 -7.27 7.22 -1.90
CA SER A 154 -6.30 8.17 -1.37
C SER A 154 -6.87 8.93 -0.17
N ARG A 155 -5.99 9.34 0.74
CA ARG A 155 -6.47 9.93 1.98
C ARG A 155 -7.25 11.25 1.75
N PRO A 156 -8.21 11.60 2.64
CA PRO A 156 -9.07 12.78 2.46
C PRO A 156 -8.31 14.11 2.34
N GLU A 157 -7.05 14.17 2.80
CA GLU A 157 -6.22 15.36 2.73
C GLU A 157 -5.87 15.79 1.30
N PHE A 158 -6.03 14.92 0.30
CA PHE A 158 -5.92 15.27 -1.12
C PHE A 158 -7.14 16.04 -1.64
N GLY A 159 -8.24 16.05 -0.87
CA GLY A 159 -9.49 16.72 -1.19
C GLY A 159 -10.55 15.76 -1.73
N PRO A 160 -11.80 16.23 -1.89
CA PRO A 160 -12.92 15.44 -2.42
C PRO A 160 -12.80 15.30 -3.95
N ILE A 161 -11.78 14.58 -4.43
CA ILE A 161 -11.39 14.55 -5.85
C ILE A 161 -12.53 14.08 -6.76
N LYS A 162 -13.31 13.09 -6.32
CA LYS A 162 -14.43 12.55 -7.11
C LYS A 162 -15.51 13.63 -7.34
N GLU A 163 -15.85 14.38 -6.29
CA GLU A 163 -16.81 15.47 -6.35
C GLU A 163 -16.27 16.64 -7.16
N LEU A 164 -14.97 16.94 -7.04
CA LEU A 164 -14.30 18.00 -7.80
C LEU A 164 -14.35 17.73 -9.30
N ILE A 165 -14.01 16.51 -9.73
CA ILE A 165 -14.11 16.07 -11.14
C ILE A 165 -15.55 16.19 -11.63
N ALA A 166 -16.53 15.70 -10.86
CA ALA A 166 -17.94 15.78 -11.21
C ALA A 166 -18.46 17.23 -11.33
N SER A 167 -17.87 18.17 -10.58
CA SER A 167 -18.20 19.59 -10.64
C SER A 167 -17.48 20.37 -11.76
N GLY A 168 -16.65 19.69 -12.58
CA GLY A 168 -15.84 20.31 -13.63
C GLY A 168 -14.56 20.98 -13.14
N ARG A 169 -14.24 20.85 -11.85
CA ARG A 169 -12.95 21.25 -11.26
C ARG A 169 -11.99 20.07 -11.34
N ASP A 170 -11.54 19.76 -12.54
CA ASP A 170 -10.74 18.57 -12.85
C ASP A 170 -9.25 18.89 -13.13
N ILE A 171 -8.82 20.15 -13.02
CA ILE A 171 -7.43 20.56 -13.28
C ILE A 171 -6.69 20.77 -11.95
N THR A 172 -5.53 20.13 -11.83
CA THR A 172 -4.61 20.26 -10.69
C THR A 172 -3.17 20.43 -11.17
N GLU A 173 -2.22 20.55 -10.25
CA GLU A 173 -0.78 20.54 -10.52
C GLU A 173 -0.12 19.32 -9.88
N ILE A 174 0.68 18.60 -10.67
CA ILE A 174 1.56 17.52 -10.22
C ILE A 174 2.99 17.94 -10.56
N ASN A 175 3.86 18.05 -9.56
CA ASN A 175 5.23 18.57 -9.71
C ASN A 175 5.29 19.94 -10.42
N GLY A 176 4.30 20.81 -10.17
CA GLY A 176 4.19 22.12 -10.81
C GLY A 176 3.74 22.09 -12.27
N ARG A 177 3.45 20.92 -12.84
CA ARG A 177 2.86 20.75 -14.17
C ARG A 177 1.34 20.62 -14.05
N LYS A 178 0.60 21.38 -14.86
CA LYS A 178 -0.87 21.26 -14.91
C LYS A 178 -1.27 19.92 -15.49
N VAL A 179 -2.16 19.22 -14.80
CA VAL A 179 -2.69 17.90 -15.17
C VAL A 179 -4.21 17.91 -15.00
N LYS A 180 -4.91 17.33 -15.96
CA LYS A 180 -6.36 17.11 -15.95
C LYS A 180 -6.67 15.71 -15.41
N LEU A 181 -7.49 15.63 -14.37
CA LEU A 181 -8.00 14.38 -13.83
C LEU A 181 -9.24 13.95 -14.59
N VAL A 182 -9.10 12.93 -15.43
CA VAL A 182 -10.19 12.50 -16.33
C VAL A 182 -11.13 11.48 -15.70
N GLY A 183 -10.80 11.02 -14.50
CA GLY A 183 -11.58 10.04 -13.76
C GLY A 183 -10.86 9.55 -12.51
N THR A 184 -11.43 8.51 -11.92
CA THR A 184 -10.89 7.87 -10.71
C THR A 184 -10.76 6.37 -10.89
N PHE A 185 -9.87 5.74 -10.14
CA PHE A 185 -9.72 4.29 -10.08
C PHE A 185 -9.58 3.83 -8.63
N ASN A 186 -9.52 2.52 -8.40
CA ASN A 186 -9.35 1.94 -7.08
C ASN A 186 -8.13 1.01 -7.07
N MET A 187 -7.05 1.46 -6.44
CA MET A 187 -5.85 0.66 -6.24
C MET A 187 -5.48 0.52 -4.77
N GLY A 188 -5.86 1.45 -3.90
CA GLY A 188 -5.56 1.38 -2.47
C GLY A 188 -4.29 2.15 -2.11
N THR A 189 -4.33 2.79 -0.94
CA THR A 189 -3.15 3.37 -0.32
C THR A 189 -2.21 2.30 0.24
N THR A 190 -0.93 2.64 0.36
CA THR A 190 0.10 1.80 0.97
C THR A 190 0.87 2.60 2.01
N PHE A 191 1.60 1.93 2.90
CA PHE A 191 2.50 2.62 3.85
C PHE A 191 3.51 3.57 3.19
N ALA A 192 3.81 3.38 1.91
CA ALA A 192 4.74 4.22 1.16
C ALA A 192 4.06 5.30 0.31
N ALA A 193 2.74 5.22 0.13
CA ALA A 193 1.96 6.09 -0.73
C ALA A 193 0.57 6.34 -0.15
N ASP A 194 0.39 7.54 0.39
CA ASP A 194 -0.88 8.00 0.97
C ASP A 194 -1.92 8.40 -0.10
N GLY A 195 -1.52 8.37 -1.37
CA GLY A 195 -2.39 8.54 -2.52
C GLY A 195 -1.69 8.35 -3.85
#